data_AF-A0A7L8YRG7-F1
#
_entry.id   AF-A0A7L8YRG7-F1
#
_cell.length_a   1.000
_cell.length_b   1.000
_cell.length_c   1.000
_cell.angle_alpha   90.00
_cell.angle_beta   90.00
_cell.angle_gamma   90.00
#
_symmetry.space_group_name_H-M   'P 1'
#
loop_
_entity.id
_entity.type
_entity.pdbx_description
1 polymer ?
#
loop_
_entity_poly.entity_id
_entity_poly.type
_entity_poly.pdbx_seq_one_letter_code
_entity_poly.pdbx_strand_id
1 'polypeptide(L)'
;MQQKENLLSTQKGKIIAVSSGLVGVVVIYLLLAWLIGFWPFSSLTKTKINAMVIDPGKVKDSILKDTATSKVGDLDKGYSSLEKAAKTLKKDDDEEVKKELTTLKSSIQIIKDKLSAASFNGAEFATEYNKLDKGSFQKVADAIIKAADLK
;
A
#
# COMPACT_ATOMS: atom_id res chain seq x y z
N MET A 1 -38.44 -5.15 33.24
CA MET A 1 -37.09 -5.13 33.84
C MET A 1 -36.44 -6.48 33.56
N GLN A 2 -35.23 -6.48 32.97
CA GLN A 2 -34.10 -7.42 33.20
C GLN A 2 -34.40 -8.94 33.25
N GLN A 3 -33.75 -9.86 32.54
CA GLN A 3 -32.34 -10.02 32.17
C GLN A 3 -32.26 -11.30 31.28
N LYS A 4 -31.47 -11.29 30.21
CA LYS A 4 -30.27 -12.12 29.99
C LYS A 4 -30.47 -13.49 29.30
N GLU A 5 -29.48 -13.74 28.43
CA GLU A 5 -28.95 -15.05 28.04
C GLU A 5 -29.81 -15.89 27.09
N ASN A 6 -29.41 -15.95 25.82
CA ASN A 6 -28.62 -17.08 25.31
C ASN A 6 -28.81 -17.20 23.78
N LEU A 7 -28.07 -16.40 23.01
CA LEU A 7 -27.92 -16.59 21.54
C LEU A 7 -26.44 -16.78 21.18
N LEU A 8 -25.68 -17.42 22.08
CA LEU A 8 -24.31 -17.87 21.84
C LEU A 8 -24.24 -19.40 21.68
N SER A 9 -25.28 -19.99 21.12
CA SER A 9 -25.27 -21.41 20.79
C SER A 9 -25.92 -21.64 19.44
N THR A 10 -25.11 -22.14 18.53
CA THR A 10 -25.54 -22.96 17.39
C THR A 10 -26.00 -22.19 16.16
N GLN A 11 -25.01 -21.66 15.43
CA GLN A 11 -24.90 -22.00 14.02
C GLN A 11 -23.43 -22.04 13.61
N LYS A 12 -22.84 -23.25 13.69
CA LYS A 12 -21.68 -23.67 12.90
C LYS A 12 -22.09 -23.73 11.43
N GLY A 13 -22.47 -22.58 10.87
CA GLY A 13 -22.87 -22.41 9.49
C GLY A 13 -21.64 -22.06 8.67
N LYS A 14 -21.19 -23.02 7.86
CA LYS A 14 -20.26 -22.87 6.74
C LYS A 14 -20.19 -21.42 6.23
N ILE A 15 -19.05 -20.76 6.41
CA ILE A 15 -18.71 -19.61 5.58
C ILE A 15 -18.42 -20.18 4.20
N ILE A 16 -19.47 -20.27 3.39
CA ILE A 16 -19.39 -20.55 1.97
C ILE A 16 -18.68 -19.35 1.37
N ALA A 17 -17.48 -19.63 0.83
CA ALA A 17 -16.66 -18.71 0.07
C ALA A 17 -17.42 -18.26 -1.18
N VAL A 18 -18.09 -17.11 -1.12
CA VAL A 18 -18.40 -16.28 -2.30
C VAL A 18 -18.42 -14.81 -1.84
N SER A 19 -17.60 -13.97 -2.49
CA SER A 19 -17.40 -12.50 -2.29
C SER A 19 -16.26 -12.03 -1.36
N SER A 20 -15.14 -12.75 -1.29
CA SER A 20 -13.92 -12.31 -0.58
C SER A 20 -13.18 -11.11 -1.21
N GLY A 21 -13.62 -10.62 -2.38
CA GLY A 21 -12.97 -9.48 -3.04
C GLY A 21 -13.35 -8.10 -2.50
N LEU A 22 -14.62 -7.90 -2.10
CA LEU A 22 -15.11 -6.57 -1.71
C LEU A 22 -14.85 -6.25 -0.24
N VAL A 23 -14.99 -7.23 0.66
CA VAL A 23 -14.78 -7.02 2.10
C VAL A 23 -13.29 -6.76 2.40
N GLY A 24 -12.37 -7.47 1.73
CA GLY A 24 -10.94 -7.21 1.86
C GLY A 24 -10.57 -5.80 1.42
N VAL A 25 -11.13 -5.33 0.31
CA VAL A 25 -10.90 -3.95 -0.19
C VAL A 25 -11.52 -2.92 0.74
N VAL A 26 -12.73 -3.13 1.27
CA VAL A 26 -13.38 -2.20 2.21
C VAL A 26 -12.65 -2.14 3.55
N VAL A 27 -12.16 -3.26 4.07
CA VAL A 27 -11.39 -3.31 5.32
C VAL A 27 -10.00 -2.70 5.14
N ILE A 28 -9.33 -2.96 4.01
CA ILE A 28 -8.05 -2.30 3.67
C ILE A 28 -8.27 -0.80 3.45
N TYR A 29 -9.36 -0.40 2.79
CA TYR A 29 -9.73 1.00 2.58
C TYR A 29 -10.06 1.69 3.90
N LEU A 30 -10.75 1.03 4.82
CA LEU A 30 -11.02 1.53 6.18
C LEU A 30 -9.76 1.57 7.03
N LEU A 31 -8.85 0.62 6.90
CA LEU A 31 -7.54 0.63 7.58
C LEU A 31 -6.63 1.74 7.04
N LEU A 32 -6.64 1.98 5.73
CA LEU A 32 -5.98 3.14 5.13
C LEU A 32 -6.68 4.45 5.58
N ALA A 33 -8.01 4.49 5.59
CA ALA A 33 -8.76 5.65 6.08
C ALA A 33 -8.47 5.94 7.56
N TRP A 34 -8.30 4.88 8.37
CA TRP A 34 -8.02 4.96 9.80
C TRP A 34 -6.55 5.30 10.10
N LEU A 35 -5.58 4.66 9.43
CA LEU A 35 -4.15 4.95 9.58
C LEU A 35 -3.77 6.36 9.11
N ILE A 36 -4.47 6.91 8.12
CA ILE A 36 -4.13 8.18 7.47
C ILE A 36 -5.02 9.34 7.98
N GLY A 37 -6.01 9.07 8.85
CA GLY A 37 -7.04 10.08 9.20
C GLY A 37 -7.77 10.63 7.97
N PHE A 38 -7.96 9.77 6.97
CA PHE A 38 -8.54 10.09 5.67
C PHE A 38 -10.05 9.85 5.74
N TRP A 39 -10.75 10.80 6.33
CA TRP A 39 -12.18 10.98 6.10
C TRP A 39 -12.37 11.63 4.73
N PRO A 40 -13.36 11.24 3.90
CA PRO A 40 -13.56 11.79 2.55
C PRO A 40 -13.82 13.32 2.50
N PHE A 41 -13.97 13.97 3.66
CA PHE A 41 -14.15 15.42 3.80
C PHE A 41 -12.95 16.13 4.45
N SER A 42 -11.82 15.46 4.66
CA SER A 42 -10.66 16.06 5.32
C SER A 42 -9.56 16.36 4.31
N SER A 43 -9.18 17.64 4.21
CA SER A 43 -8.07 18.15 3.39
C SER A 43 -6.82 17.26 3.52
N LEU A 44 -6.19 16.96 2.38
CA LEU A 44 -4.86 16.36 2.34
C LEU A 44 -3.85 17.43 2.80
N THR A 45 -3.13 17.15 3.88
CA THR A 45 -2.09 18.01 4.44
C THR A 45 -0.73 17.35 4.28
N LYS A 46 0.34 18.13 4.47
CA LYS A 46 1.72 17.63 4.45
C LYS A 46 1.93 16.40 5.36
N THR A 47 1.39 16.45 6.58
CA THR A 47 1.47 15.35 7.55
C THR A 47 0.83 14.07 7.03
N LYS A 48 -0.32 14.18 6.34
CA LYS A 48 -1.01 13.00 5.80
C LYS A 48 -0.27 12.36 4.65
N ILE A 49 0.34 13.16 3.78
CA ILE A 49 1.15 12.63 2.67
C ILE A 49 2.41 11.96 3.22
N ASN A 50 3.08 12.57 4.20
CA ASN A 50 4.23 11.96 4.87
C ASN A 50 3.86 10.65 5.60
N ALA A 51 2.64 10.52 6.12
CA ALA A 51 2.16 9.28 6.71
C ALA A 51 1.97 8.14 5.68
N MET A 52 1.87 8.45 4.39
CA MET A 52 1.81 7.46 3.30
C MET A 52 3.19 6.94 2.90
N VAL A 53 4.27 7.57 3.36
CA VAL A 53 5.64 7.12 3.12
C VAL A 53 5.88 5.87 3.94
N ILE A 54 6.07 4.75 3.24
CA ILE A 54 6.41 3.48 3.87
C ILE A 54 7.93 3.29 3.93
N ASP A 55 8.38 2.58 4.96
CA ASP A 55 9.70 1.96 4.97
C ASP A 55 9.51 0.46 4.66
N PRO A 56 9.87 -0.02 3.47
CA PRO A 56 9.73 -1.43 3.12
C PRO A 56 10.61 -2.35 3.95
N GLY A 57 11.66 -1.80 4.58
CA GLY A 57 12.72 -2.55 5.23
C GLY A 57 13.57 -3.35 4.24
N LYS A 58 14.38 -4.26 4.77
CA LYS A 58 15.20 -5.18 3.95
C LYS A 58 14.68 -6.60 4.05
N VAL A 59 14.90 -7.37 3.00
CA VAL A 59 14.63 -8.81 2.93
C VAL A 59 15.93 -9.58 2.73
N LYS A 60 15.96 -10.83 3.20
CA LYS A 60 17.10 -11.74 3.03
C LYS A 60 16.94 -12.56 1.74
N ASP A 61 18.03 -13.06 1.21
CA ASP A 61 18.09 -13.87 -0.02
C ASP A 61 17.29 -15.17 0.07
N SER A 62 17.10 -15.70 1.29
CA SER A 62 16.33 -16.91 1.57
C SER A 62 14.82 -16.65 1.74
N ILE A 63 14.31 -15.51 1.29
CA ILE A 63 12.89 -15.16 1.42
C ILE A 63 12.01 -16.17 0.68
N LEU A 64 10.90 -16.58 1.31
CA LEU A 64 9.91 -17.45 0.69
C LEU A 64 8.97 -16.65 -0.21
N LYS A 65 8.44 -17.30 -1.26
CA LYS A 65 7.57 -16.65 -2.25
C LYS A 65 6.33 -16.00 -1.63
N ASP A 66 5.72 -16.61 -0.62
CA ASP A 66 4.54 -16.06 0.07
C ASP A 66 4.89 -14.78 0.84
N THR A 67 6.03 -14.78 1.54
CA THR A 67 6.53 -13.59 2.23
C THR A 67 6.90 -12.48 1.24
N ALA A 68 7.55 -12.83 0.13
CA ALA A 68 7.87 -11.90 -0.96
C ALA A 68 6.59 -11.29 -1.56
N THR A 69 5.55 -12.10 -1.75
CA THR A 69 4.23 -11.65 -2.23
C THR A 69 3.61 -10.62 -1.29
N SER A 70 3.61 -10.89 0.03
CA SER A 70 3.11 -9.93 1.01
C SER A 70 3.90 -8.61 0.96
N LYS A 71 5.23 -8.70 0.89
CA LYS A 71 6.12 -7.53 0.84
C LYS A 71 5.91 -6.68 -0.41
N VAL A 72 5.67 -7.29 -1.57
CA VAL A 72 5.30 -6.57 -2.80
C VAL A 72 3.92 -5.93 -2.67
N GLY A 73 2.96 -6.63 -2.04
CA GLY A 73 1.64 -6.07 -1.76
C GLY A 73 1.69 -4.80 -0.91
N ASP A 74 2.64 -4.71 0.02
CA ASP A 74 2.83 -3.49 0.82
C ASP A 74 3.45 -2.35 0.00
N LEU A 75 4.41 -2.63 -0.89
CA LEU A 75 4.94 -1.65 -1.85
C LEU A 75 3.82 -1.08 -2.74
N ASP A 76 2.95 -1.95 -3.26
CA ASP A 76 1.81 -1.56 -4.09
C ASP A 76 0.82 -0.66 -3.35
N LYS A 77 0.53 -0.96 -2.08
CA LYS A 77 -0.34 -0.12 -1.25
C LYS A 77 0.28 1.25 -1.00
N GLY A 78 1.57 1.31 -0.70
CA GLY A 78 2.32 2.56 -0.52
C GLY A 78 2.25 3.42 -1.78
N TYR A 79 2.60 2.84 -2.92
CA TYR A 79 2.53 3.51 -4.22
C TYR A 79 1.10 3.96 -4.56
N SER A 80 0.10 3.10 -4.40
CA SER A 80 -1.31 3.43 -4.69
C SER A 80 -1.85 4.55 -3.82
N SER A 81 -1.37 4.66 -2.58
CA SER A 81 -1.76 5.74 -1.66
C SER A 81 -1.21 7.09 -2.13
N LEU A 82 0.07 7.11 -2.54
CA LEU A 82 0.71 8.30 -3.09
C LEU A 82 0.10 8.71 -4.45
N GLU A 83 -0.16 7.75 -5.34
CA GLU A 83 -0.83 8.01 -6.62
C GLU A 83 -2.24 8.60 -6.41
N LYS A 84 -3.02 8.06 -5.47
CA LYS A 84 -4.32 8.61 -5.10
C LYS A 84 -4.21 10.01 -4.51
N ALA A 85 -3.20 10.28 -3.69
CA ALA A 85 -2.97 11.61 -3.14
C ALA A 85 -2.69 12.64 -4.26
N ALA A 86 -1.81 12.29 -5.20
CA ALA A 86 -1.52 13.12 -6.37
C ALA A 86 -2.79 13.42 -7.19
N LYS A 87 -3.59 12.40 -7.51
CA LYS A 87 -4.87 12.56 -8.23
C LYS A 87 -5.89 13.40 -7.48
N THR A 88 -6.02 13.19 -6.17
CA THR A 88 -6.95 13.95 -5.32
C THR A 88 -6.58 15.43 -5.28
N LEU A 89 -5.29 15.73 -5.27
CA LEU A 89 -4.76 17.09 -5.34
C LEU A 89 -4.71 17.66 -6.77
N LYS A 90 -5.04 16.85 -7.79
CA LYS A 90 -4.92 17.18 -9.22
C LYS A 90 -3.49 17.59 -9.60
N LYS A 91 -2.51 16.85 -9.08
CA LYS A 91 -1.06 17.05 -9.30
C LYS A 91 -0.38 15.85 -9.94
N ASP A 92 -1.13 14.86 -10.40
CA ASP A 92 -0.60 13.68 -11.07
C ASP A 92 -0.01 13.97 -12.47
N ASP A 93 -0.38 15.09 -13.09
CA ASP A 93 0.21 15.58 -14.34
C ASP A 93 1.39 16.54 -14.14
N ASP A 94 1.72 16.93 -12.90
CA ASP A 94 2.91 17.72 -12.62
C ASP A 94 4.16 16.92 -13.01
N GLU A 95 5.10 17.55 -13.74
CA GLU A 95 6.24 16.83 -14.33
C GLU A 95 7.10 16.12 -13.27
N GLU A 96 7.32 16.76 -12.13
CA GLU A 96 8.14 16.20 -11.05
C GLU A 96 7.39 15.05 -10.36
N VAL A 97 6.10 15.24 -10.05
CA VAL A 97 5.25 14.19 -9.44
C VAL A 97 5.14 12.97 -10.36
N LYS A 98 4.86 13.20 -11.65
CA LYS A 98 4.70 12.15 -12.66
C LYS A 98 5.99 11.37 -12.87
N LYS A 99 7.13 12.06 -12.91
CA LYS A 99 8.45 11.43 -13.01
C LYS A 99 8.72 10.52 -11.83
N GLU A 100 8.58 11.03 -10.60
CA GLU A 100 8.86 10.24 -9.39
C GLU A 100 7.88 9.06 -9.23
N LEU A 101 6.59 9.26 -9.51
CA LEU A 101 5.60 8.17 -9.53
C LEU A 101 5.96 7.09 -10.56
N THR A 102 6.38 7.48 -11.76
CA THR A 102 6.76 6.54 -12.83
C THR A 102 8.02 5.76 -12.47
N THR A 103 9.01 6.41 -11.86
CA THR A 103 10.24 5.77 -11.37
C THR A 103 9.92 4.75 -10.27
N LEU A 104 9.09 5.13 -9.29
CA LEU A 104 8.69 4.22 -8.21
C LEU A 104 7.89 3.03 -8.77
N LYS A 105 6.93 3.29 -9.66
CA LYS A 105 6.12 2.24 -10.32
C LYS A 105 6.99 1.26 -11.10
N SER A 106 7.95 1.77 -11.88
CA SER A 106 8.87 0.94 -12.66
C SER A 106 9.72 0.05 -11.76
N SER A 107 10.21 0.59 -10.65
CA SER A 107 11.00 -0.17 -9.67
C SER A 107 10.16 -1.30 -9.02
N ILE A 108 8.91 -1.00 -8.65
CA ILE A 108 7.98 -2.00 -8.12
C ILE A 108 7.66 -3.06 -9.18
N GLN A 109 7.51 -2.68 -10.45
CA GLN A 109 7.25 -3.61 -11.54
C GLN A 109 8.41 -4.60 -11.74
N ILE A 110 9.65 -4.12 -11.72
CA ILE A 110 10.84 -5.01 -11.78
C ILE A 110 10.79 -6.07 -10.66
N ILE A 111 10.44 -5.67 -9.44
CA ILE A 111 10.30 -6.58 -8.30
C ILE A 111 9.16 -7.59 -8.53
N LYS A 112 8.02 -7.14 -9.07
CA LYS A 112 6.90 -8.03 -9.43
C LYS A 112 7.27 -9.05 -10.49
N ASP A 113 8.06 -8.64 -11.48
CA ASP A 113 8.52 -9.52 -12.54
C ASP A 113 9.44 -10.61 -11.96
N LYS A 114 10.31 -10.26 -10.99
CA LYS A 114 11.10 -11.25 -10.24
C LYS A 114 10.24 -12.19 -9.40
N LEU A 115 9.17 -11.70 -8.79
CA LEU A 115 8.23 -12.53 -8.03
C LEU A 115 7.43 -13.50 -8.93
N SER A 116 7.07 -13.03 -10.13
CA SER A 116 6.23 -13.75 -11.10
C SER A 116 7.03 -14.65 -12.05
N ALA A 117 8.36 -14.67 -11.93
CA ALA A 117 9.22 -15.55 -12.70
C ALA A 117 8.81 -17.03 -12.53
N ALA A 118 8.95 -17.81 -13.61
CA ALA A 118 8.55 -19.23 -13.64
C ALA A 118 9.22 -20.05 -12.52
N SER A 119 10.49 -19.74 -12.24
CA SER A 119 11.22 -20.22 -11.08
C SER A 119 11.56 -19.03 -10.19
N PHE A 120 10.90 -18.93 -9.04
CA PHE A 120 11.17 -17.85 -8.09
C PHE A 120 12.59 -17.97 -7.51
N ASN A 121 13.38 -16.91 -7.66
CA ASN A 121 14.72 -16.80 -7.09
C ASN A 121 14.72 -15.73 -5.97
N GLY A 122 14.79 -16.19 -4.72
CA GLY A 122 14.78 -15.31 -3.55
C GLY A 122 15.94 -14.31 -3.49
N ALA A 123 17.13 -14.67 -4.01
CA ALA A 123 18.31 -13.80 -4.02
C ALA A 123 18.18 -12.66 -5.03
N GLU A 124 17.71 -12.97 -6.25
CA GLU A 124 17.41 -11.94 -7.26
C GLU A 124 16.27 -11.02 -6.81
N PHE A 125 15.23 -11.60 -6.21
CA PHE A 125 14.15 -10.82 -5.63
C PHE A 125 14.67 -9.89 -4.53
N ALA A 126 15.46 -10.41 -3.58
CA ALA A 126 16.00 -9.62 -2.48
C ALA A 126 16.91 -8.49 -2.98
N THR A 127 17.71 -8.76 -4.00
CA THR A 127 18.58 -7.76 -4.64
C THR A 127 17.77 -6.59 -5.19
N GLU A 128 16.72 -6.85 -5.97
CA GLU A 128 15.88 -5.79 -6.52
C GLU A 128 15.01 -5.11 -5.46
N TYR A 129 14.42 -5.88 -4.54
CA TYR A 129 13.60 -5.36 -3.45
C TYR A 129 14.39 -4.39 -2.57
N ASN A 130 15.62 -4.76 -2.20
CA ASN A 130 16.46 -3.98 -1.31
C ASN A 130 17.02 -2.70 -1.95
N LYS A 131 16.81 -2.47 -3.26
CA LYS A 131 17.08 -1.16 -3.89
C LYS A 131 16.03 -0.12 -3.52
N LEU A 132 14.80 -0.54 -3.21
CA LEU A 132 13.79 0.35 -2.65
C LEU A 132 14.03 0.55 -1.16
N ASP A 133 13.81 1.79 -0.74
CA ASP A 133 13.92 2.23 0.64
C ASP A 133 12.86 3.29 0.95
N LYS A 134 12.83 3.75 2.20
CA LYS A 134 11.96 4.87 2.59
C LYS A 134 12.17 6.12 1.72
N GLY A 135 13.41 6.40 1.31
CA GLY A 135 13.75 7.55 0.48
C GLY A 135 13.06 7.53 -0.88
N SER A 136 12.86 6.34 -1.45
CA SER A 136 12.16 6.14 -2.71
C SER A 136 10.69 6.58 -2.65
N PHE A 137 10.01 6.31 -1.53
CA PHE A 137 8.64 6.77 -1.29
C PHE A 137 8.59 8.24 -0.86
N GLN A 138 9.59 8.68 -0.08
CA GLN A 138 9.68 10.07 0.38
C GLN A 138 9.82 11.05 -0.79
N LYS A 139 10.60 10.72 -1.84
CA LYS A 139 10.73 11.56 -3.03
C LYS A 139 9.39 11.86 -3.70
N VAL A 140 8.55 10.84 -3.83
CA VAL A 140 7.20 11.01 -4.39
C VAL A 140 6.34 11.87 -3.47
N ALA A 141 6.36 11.60 -2.16
CA ALA A 141 5.63 12.40 -1.18
C ALA A 141 6.04 13.88 -1.21
N ASP A 142 7.34 14.15 -1.21
CA ASP A 142 7.91 15.51 -1.26
C ASP A 142 7.53 16.23 -2.55
N ALA A 143 7.59 15.54 -3.70
CA ALA A 143 7.14 16.09 -4.98
C ALA A 143 5.66 16.49 -4.93
N ILE A 144 4.79 15.64 -4.37
CA ILE A 144 3.35 15.94 -4.24
C ILE A 144 3.13 17.13 -3.29
N ILE A 145 3.80 17.14 -2.13
CA ILE A 145 3.70 18.23 -1.14
C ILE A 145 4.11 19.56 -1.77
N LYS A 146 5.23 19.58 -2.49
CA LYS A 146 5.76 20.75 -3.18
C LYS A 146 4.82 21.22 -4.30
N ALA A 147 4.36 20.31 -5.16
CA ALA A 147 3.47 20.64 -6.27
C ALA A 147 2.10 21.16 -5.80
N ALA A 148 1.62 20.69 -4.65
CA ALA A 148 0.36 21.10 -4.04
C ALA A 148 0.48 22.29 -3.06
N ASP A 149 1.69 22.84 -2.85
CA ASP A 149 1.97 23.91 -1.89
C ASP A 149 1.42 23.62 -0.48
N LEU A 150 1.58 22.38 -0.03
CA LEU A 150 1.08 21.93 1.26
C LEU A 150 2.04 22.33 2.38
N LYS A 151 1.52 23.13 3.32
CA LYS A 151 2.25 23.61 4.50
C LYS A 151 2.32 22.53 5.60
#